data_AF-A0A3A8JV27-F1
#
_entry.id   AF-A0A3A8JV27-F1
#
_cell.length_a   1.000
_cell.length_b   1.000
_cell.length_c   1.000
_cell.angle_alpha   90.00
_cell.angle_beta   90.00
_cell.angle_gamma   90.00
#
_symmetry.space_group_name_H-M   'P 1'
#
loop_
_entity.id
_entity.type
_entity.pdbx_description
1 polymer ?
#
loop_
_entity_poly.entity_id
_entity_poly.type
_entity_poly.pdbx_seq_one_letter_code
_entity_poly.pdbx_strand_id
1 'polypeptide(L)'
;MRHAPLPFLSLGLLAFFTLTGCERYPEDPIFAYGRVLQPDGTPSVGQSLTLERQHDGGYVPLVTTTTDARGELTFELLSGDSVDQLDYGEQQARLRVGLPLD
;
A
#
# COMPACT_ATOMS: atom_id res chain seq x y z
N MET A 1 41.25 -41.58 -13.42
CA MET A 1 40.17 -41.27 -12.45
C MET A 1 39.43 -40.06 -12.99
N ARG A 2 38.14 -40.22 -13.34
CA ARG A 2 37.30 -39.26 -14.06
C ARG A 2 36.78 -38.14 -13.14
N HIS A 3 36.62 -36.95 -13.73
CA HIS A 3 36.12 -35.70 -13.15
C HIS A 3 34.71 -35.76 -12.54
N ALA A 4 34.45 -34.91 -11.55
CA ALA A 4 33.24 -34.09 -11.50
C ALA A 4 33.55 -32.77 -10.76
N PRO A 5 33.38 -31.60 -11.40
CA PRO A 5 33.44 -30.31 -10.72
C PRO A 5 32.15 -30.10 -9.92
N LEU A 6 32.23 -29.28 -8.86
CA LEU A 6 31.12 -28.91 -7.95
C LEU A 6 30.50 -27.54 -8.34
N PRO A 7 29.78 -27.35 -9.47
CA PRO A 7 29.14 -26.07 -9.77
C PRO A 7 27.71 -25.97 -9.20
N PHE A 8 27.13 -27.07 -8.71
CA PHE A 8 25.70 -27.12 -8.35
C PHE A 8 25.35 -26.52 -6.98
N LEU A 9 26.35 -26.35 -6.10
CA LEU A 9 26.12 -25.78 -4.76
C LEU A 9 25.94 -24.25 -4.77
N SER A 10 26.43 -23.54 -5.80
CA SER A 10 26.32 -22.07 -5.84
C SER A 10 24.98 -21.58 -6.42
N LEU A 11 24.38 -22.32 -7.37
CA LEU A 11 23.08 -21.95 -7.96
C LEU A 11 21.92 -22.09 -6.95
N GLY A 12 21.97 -23.10 -6.08
CA GLY A 12 20.94 -23.30 -5.06
C GLY A 12 20.87 -22.15 -4.05
N LEU A 13 22.03 -21.57 -3.69
CA LEU A 13 22.09 -20.47 -2.73
C LEU A 13 21.53 -19.16 -3.31
N LEU A 14 21.78 -18.88 -4.60
CA LEU A 14 21.24 -17.69 -5.29
C LEU A 14 19.72 -17.73 -5.42
N ALA A 15 19.12 -18.91 -5.62
CA ALA A 15 17.66 -19.06 -5.70
C ALA A 15 16.94 -18.73 -4.38
N PHE A 16 17.57 -18.98 -3.22
CA PHE A 16 17.01 -18.63 -1.91
C PHE A 16 16.93 -17.11 -1.69
N PHE A 17 17.92 -16.35 -2.16
CA PHE A 17 17.89 -14.88 -2.05
C PHE A 17 16.85 -14.25 -2.97
N THR A 18 16.54 -14.86 -4.13
CA THR A 18 15.51 -14.33 -5.03
C THR A 18 14.07 -14.61 -4.57
N LEU A 19 13.87 -15.54 -3.62
CA LEU A 19 12.54 -15.94 -3.15
C LEU A 19 12.13 -15.27 -1.82
N THR A 20 13.08 -14.80 -1.02
CA THR A 20 12.84 -14.33 0.36
C THR A 20 12.65 -12.81 0.51
N GLY A 21 12.55 -12.07 -0.60
CA GLY A 21 12.47 -10.60 -0.58
C GLY A 21 11.28 -9.99 -1.31
N CYS A 22 10.31 -10.79 -1.76
CA CYS A 22 9.15 -10.31 -2.52
C CYS A 22 7.84 -10.32 -1.72
N GLU A 23 7.86 -10.77 -0.47
CA GLU A 23 6.71 -10.57 0.41
C GLU A 23 6.66 -9.10 0.79
N ARG A 24 5.63 -8.40 0.31
CA ARG A 24 5.32 -7.06 0.78
C ARG A 24 4.97 -7.19 2.24
N TYR A 25 5.85 -6.69 3.09
CA TYR A 25 5.58 -6.62 4.50
C TYR A 25 4.49 -5.57 4.70
N PRO A 26 3.42 -5.88 5.46
CA PRO A 26 2.30 -4.95 5.62
C PRO A 26 2.72 -3.65 6.34
N GLU A 27 3.90 -3.62 6.97
CA GLU A 27 4.58 -2.44 7.52
C GLU A 27 5.32 -1.56 6.50
N ASP A 28 5.32 -1.87 5.20
CA ASP A 28 5.92 -1.01 4.19
C ASP A 28 5.14 0.32 4.08
N PRO A 29 5.82 1.48 4.05
CA PRO A 29 5.14 2.76 3.95
C PRO A 29 4.42 2.90 2.60
N ILE A 30 3.21 3.46 2.64
CA ILE A 30 2.37 3.69 1.46
C ILE A 30 2.23 5.19 1.25
N PHE A 31 2.59 5.64 0.06
CA PHE A 31 2.39 7.02 -0.38
C PHE A 31 1.44 7.03 -1.58
N ALA A 32 0.30 7.72 -1.44
CA ALA A 32 -0.67 7.89 -2.51
C ALA A 32 -0.89 9.37 -2.80
N TYR A 33 -0.82 9.73 -4.07
CA TYR A 33 -0.97 11.10 -4.55
C TYR A 33 -2.08 11.14 -5.58
N GLY A 34 -2.83 12.23 -5.61
CA GLY A 34 -3.92 12.36 -6.56
C GLY A 34 -4.40 13.79 -6.72
N ARG A 35 -5.33 13.96 -7.64
CA ARG A 35 -6.08 15.19 -7.84
C ARG A 35 -7.56 14.86 -8.00
N VAL A 36 -8.40 15.60 -7.30
CA VAL A 36 -9.85 15.52 -7.45
C VAL A 36 -10.32 16.67 -8.33
N LEU A 37 -11.05 16.32 -9.38
CA LEU A 37 -11.64 17.25 -10.32
C LEU A 37 -13.17 17.15 -10.25
N GLN A 38 -13.82 18.27 -10.53
CA GLN A 38 -15.25 18.34 -10.83
C GLN A 38 -15.52 17.76 -12.23
N PRO A 39 -16.78 17.44 -12.59
CA PRO A 39 -17.12 16.90 -13.91
C PRO A 39 -16.73 17.80 -15.09
N ASP A 40 -16.63 19.11 -14.87
CA ASP A 40 -16.18 20.08 -15.87
C ASP A 40 -14.65 20.19 -16.00
N GLY A 41 -13.91 19.41 -15.20
CA GLY A 41 -12.45 19.39 -15.17
C GLY A 41 -11.82 20.44 -14.25
N THR A 42 -12.59 21.29 -13.58
CA THR A 42 -12.06 22.25 -12.60
C THR A 42 -11.64 21.53 -11.30
N PRO A 43 -10.65 22.04 -10.55
CA PRO A 43 -10.26 21.45 -9.28
C PRO A 43 -11.40 21.41 -8.25
N SER A 44 -11.53 20.29 -7.56
CA SER A 44 -12.41 20.19 -6.39
C SER A 44 -11.61 20.58 -5.14
N VAL A 45 -11.79 21.81 -4.66
CA VAL A 45 -11.00 22.42 -3.58
C VAL A 45 -11.68 22.21 -2.23
N GLY A 46 -10.90 21.92 -1.18
CA GLY A 46 -11.42 21.80 0.18
C GLY A 46 -12.26 20.54 0.41
N GLN A 47 -12.21 19.56 -0.49
CA GLN A 47 -12.92 18.29 -0.32
C GLN A 47 -12.20 17.40 0.67
N SER A 48 -12.97 16.85 1.61
CA SER A 48 -12.47 15.88 2.59
C SER A 48 -12.53 14.48 1.99
N LEU A 49 -11.39 13.79 1.94
CA LEU A 49 -11.29 12.41 1.50
C LEU A 49 -10.72 11.54 2.61
N THR A 50 -11.39 10.42 2.85
CA THR A 50 -10.97 9.43 3.84
C THR A 50 -10.47 8.19 3.12
N LEU A 51 -9.23 7.82 3.41
CA LEU A 51 -8.69 6.52 3.10
C LEU A 51 -9.24 5.52 4.13
N GLU A 52 -9.83 4.43 3.65
CA GLU A 52 -10.39 3.38 4.48
C GLU A 52 -9.60 2.08 4.30
N ARG A 53 -9.49 1.29 5.38
CA ARG A 53 -8.88 -0.04 5.38
C ARG A 53 -9.95 -1.11 5.56
N GLN A 54 -9.81 -2.23 4.86
CA GLN A 54 -10.62 -3.40 5.13
C GLN A 54 -10.28 -4.01 6.50
N HIS A 55 -11.28 -4.15 7.38
CA HIS A 55 -11.16 -4.76 8.70
C HIS A 55 -12.46 -5.51 9.03
N ASP A 56 -12.37 -6.75 9.51
CA ASP A 56 -13.51 -7.59 9.91
C ASP A 56 -14.66 -7.65 8.89
N GLY A 57 -14.33 -7.77 7.60
CA GLY A 57 -15.32 -7.84 6.52
C GLY A 57 -15.98 -6.50 6.15
N GLY A 58 -15.61 -5.41 6.83
CA GLY A 58 -16.02 -4.04 6.52
C GLY A 58 -14.85 -3.16 6.09
N TYR A 59 -15.13 -1.89 5.83
CA TYR A 59 -14.11 -0.85 5.67
C TYR A 59 -14.24 0.15 6.81
N VAL A 60 -13.12 0.48 7.43
CA VAL A 60 -13.03 1.43 8.54
C VAL A 60 -12.16 2.62 8.14
N PRO A 61 -12.49 3.85 8.58
CA PRO A 61 -11.65 5.02 8.37
C PRO A 61 -10.24 4.81 8.92
N LEU A 62 -9.23 5.13 8.11
CA LEU A 62 -7.82 5.07 8.51
C LEU A 62 -7.23 6.47 8.66
N VAL A 63 -7.31 7.28 7.61
CA VAL A 63 -6.78 8.65 7.59
C VAL A 63 -7.63 9.53 6.69
N THR A 64 -7.78 10.80 7.07
CA THR A 64 -8.52 11.79 6.30
C THR A 64 -7.58 12.92 5.89
N THR A 65 -7.72 13.37 4.65
CA THR A 65 -7.01 14.53 4.11
C THR A 65 -8.01 15.47 3.43
N THR A 66 -7.54 16.66 3.06
CA THR A 66 -8.35 17.66 2.34
C THR A 66 -7.61 18.10 1.09
N THR A 67 -8.33 18.28 -0.02
CA THR A 67 -7.73 18.77 -1.26
C THR A 67 -7.31 20.24 -1.15
N ASP A 68 -6.18 20.57 -1.76
CA ASP A 68 -5.66 21.93 -1.80
C ASP A 68 -6.35 22.81 -2.86
N ALA A 69 -5.84 24.03 -3.07
CA ALA A 69 -6.37 24.98 -4.07
C ALA A 69 -6.26 24.49 -5.53
N ARG A 70 -5.48 23.44 -5.79
CA ARG A 70 -5.33 22.77 -7.10
C ARG A 70 -6.10 21.45 -7.15
N GLY A 71 -6.86 21.12 -6.11
CA GLY A 71 -7.56 19.86 -5.95
C GLY A 71 -6.62 18.69 -5.65
N GLU A 72 -5.35 18.96 -5.34
CA GLU A 72 -4.33 17.94 -5.09
C GLU A 72 -4.46 17.42 -3.66
N LEU A 73 -4.13 16.14 -3.49
CA LEU A 73 -4.11 15.47 -2.19
C LEU A 73 -2.91 14.54 -2.10
N THR A 74 -2.51 14.27 -0.87
CA THR A 74 -1.50 13.27 -0.53
C THR A 74 -1.96 12.49 0.69
N PHE A 75 -1.79 11.18 0.64
CA PHE A 75 -1.85 10.28 1.78
C PHE A 75 -0.47 9.71 2.01
N GLU A 76 0.01 9.84 3.24
CA GLU A 76 1.25 9.23 3.71
C GLU A 76 0.88 8.30 4.86
N LEU A 77 1.05 6.99 4.65
CA LEU A 77 0.94 5.98 5.68
C LEU A 77 2.36 5.48 5.97
N LEU A 78 2.89 5.79 7.15
CA LEU A 78 4.21 5.36 7.52
C LEU A 78 4.21 3.93 8.03
N SER A 79 5.40 3.37 8.21
CA SER A 79 5.55 2.04 8.80
C SER A 79 4.93 2.00 10.19
N GLY A 80 4.03 1.05 10.42
CA GLY A 80 3.25 0.96 11.65
C GLY A 80 1.87 1.62 11.57
N ASP A 81 1.66 2.63 10.71
CA ASP A 81 0.32 3.16 10.45
C ASP A 81 -0.49 2.19 9.60
N SER A 82 0.19 1.43 8.73
CA SER A 82 -0.38 0.48 7.76
C SER A 82 -0.76 -0.88 8.34
N VAL A 83 -0.41 -1.18 9.60
CA VAL A 83 -0.63 -2.48 10.27
C VAL A 83 -1.24 -2.28 11.65
N ASP A 84 -2.22 -3.10 12.00
CA ASP A 84 -2.63 -3.24 13.40
C ASP A 84 -1.80 -4.38 14.03
N GLN A 85 -1.08 -4.08 15.11
CA GLN A 85 -0.02 -4.94 15.68
C GLN A 85 -0.52 -6.32 16.14
N LEU A 86 -1.84 -6.50 16.27
CA LEU A 86 -2.49 -7.70 16.78
C LEU A 86 -2.80 -8.75 15.70
N ASP A 87 -2.73 -8.42 14.40
CA ASP A 87 -3.28 -9.29 13.37
C ASP A 87 -2.49 -9.29 12.04
N TYR A 88 -1.25 -9.76 12.11
CA TYR A 88 -0.39 -9.98 10.94
C TYR A 88 -0.92 -11.05 9.97
N GLY A 89 -1.88 -11.89 10.41
CA GLY A 89 -2.37 -13.05 9.65
C GLY A 89 -3.55 -12.74 8.73
N GLU A 90 -4.42 -11.79 9.10
CA GLU A 90 -5.69 -11.56 8.38
C GLU A 90 -5.82 -10.19 7.70
N GLN A 91 -4.92 -9.24 7.96
CA GLN A 91 -5.02 -7.91 7.35
C GLN A 91 -4.54 -7.92 5.89
N GLN A 92 -5.49 -8.17 4.98
CA GLN A 92 -5.35 -7.75 3.59
C GLN A 92 -5.14 -6.23 3.60
N ALA A 93 -4.01 -5.75 3.05
CA ALA A 93 -3.71 -4.33 2.85
C ALA A 93 -4.62 -3.71 1.76
N ARG A 94 -5.93 -3.90 1.89
CA ARG A 94 -6.93 -3.41 0.97
C ARG A 94 -7.38 -2.04 1.44
N LEU A 95 -6.86 -1.05 0.75
CA LEU A 95 -7.20 0.35 0.94
C LEU A 95 -8.19 0.77 -0.14
N ARG A 96 -9.14 1.64 0.24
CA ARG A 96 -9.98 2.34 -0.74
C ARG A 96 -10.10 3.80 -0.35
N VAL A 97 -10.34 4.62 -1.36
CA VAL A 97 -10.70 6.03 -1.20
C VAL A 97 -11.85 6.30 -2.16
N GLY A 98 -12.83 7.05 -1.68
CA GLY A 98 -13.99 7.45 -2.45
C GLY A 98 -14.39 8.87 -2.08
N LEU A 99 -15.02 9.56 -3.03
CA LEU A 99 -15.76 10.77 -2.70
C LEU A 99 -17.11 10.36 -2.11
N PRO A 100 -17.67 11.13 -1.16
CA PRO A 100 -19.05 10.96 -0.75
C PRO A 100 -19.94 10.94 -1.99
N LEU A 101 -20.81 9.93 -2.09
CA LEU A 101 -21.90 9.95 -3.06
C LEU A 101 -22.97 10.85 -2.43
N ASP A 102 -23.15 12.04 -2.97
CA ASP A 102 -24.25 12.94 -2.59
C ASP A 102 -25.63 12.28 -2.81
#